data_AF-A0A2M7URW3-F1
#
_entry.id   AF-A0A2M7URW3-F1
#
_cell.length_a   1.000
_cell.length_b   1.000
_cell.length_c   1.000
_cell.angle_alpha   90.00
_cell.angle_beta   90.00
_cell.angle_gamma   90.00
#
_symmetry.space_group_name_H-M   'P 1'
#
loop_
_entity.id
_entity.type
_entity.pdbx_description
1 polymer ?
#
loop_
_entity_poly.entity_id
_entity_poly.type
_entity_poly.pdbx_seq_one_letter_code
_entity_poly.pdbx_strand_id
1 'polypeptide(L)'
;MNLKALSGIGIAIQVAVMLFTADIPVHAQNNLQGQESFLESLGSRAGFDTLSSNADTDLAQKIGAILNGFLGLLGVIFLVFIIYGGILWMTAAGKDDQVGKARKVLQMATIGLVIVISAYTLSSFIFSVLGNAVGGAGIETQP
;
A
#
# COMPACT_ATOMS: atom_id res chain seq x y z
N MET A 1 22.21 -36.63 -23.21
CA MET A 1 22.33 -35.27 -22.63
C MET A 1 22.70 -35.42 -21.16
N ASN A 2 23.77 -34.76 -20.73
CA ASN A 2 24.47 -35.07 -19.48
C ASN A 2 23.64 -34.74 -18.23
N LEU A 3 23.35 -35.74 -17.41
CA LEU A 3 22.63 -35.65 -16.13
C LEU A 3 23.28 -34.67 -15.14
N LYS A 4 24.56 -34.34 -15.35
CA LYS A 4 25.33 -33.32 -14.61
C LYS A 4 24.85 -31.88 -14.82
N ALA A 5 24.17 -31.58 -15.94
CA ALA A 5 23.64 -30.22 -16.21
C ALA A 5 22.31 -29.93 -15.49
N LEU A 6 21.58 -30.97 -15.06
CA LEU A 6 20.29 -30.85 -14.37
C LEU A 6 20.45 -30.70 -12.84
N SER A 7 21.55 -31.20 -12.28
CA SER A 7 21.89 -31.04 -10.86
C SER A 7 22.26 -29.59 -10.50
N GLY A 8 22.91 -28.84 -11.40
CA GLY A 8 23.39 -27.48 -11.11
C GLY A 8 22.28 -26.42 -11.04
N ILE A 9 21.29 -26.48 -11.93
CA ILE A 9 20.19 -25.51 -11.99
C ILE A 9 19.23 -25.68 -10.80
N GLY A 10 18.96 -26.92 -10.38
CA GLY A 10 18.12 -27.20 -9.22
C GLY A 10 18.73 -26.69 -7.90
N ILE A 11 20.05 -26.82 -7.73
CA ILE A 11 20.76 -26.31 -6.55
C ILE A 11 20.74 -24.78 -6.53
N ALA A 12 20.95 -24.12 -7.67
CA ALA A 12 20.90 -22.66 -7.75
C ALA A 12 19.53 -22.09 -7.36
N ILE A 13 18.43 -22.76 -7.76
CA ILE A 13 17.07 -22.36 -7.38
C ILE A 13 16.83 -22.57 -5.88
N GLN A 14 17.30 -23.69 -5.31
CA GLN A 14 17.16 -23.95 -3.87
C GLN A 14 17.99 -22.96 -3.02
N VAL A 15 19.20 -22.61 -3.44
CA VAL A 15 20.02 -21.61 -2.76
C VAL A 15 19.37 -20.22 -2.86
N ALA A 16 18.77 -19.87 -4.00
CA ALA A 16 18.02 -18.63 -4.16
C ALA A 16 16.76 -18.56 -3.28
N VAL A 17 16.05 -19.67 -3.12
CA VAL A 17 14.90 -19.79 -2.21
C VAL A 17 15.34 -19.71 -0.74
N MET A 18 16.46 -20.35 -0.38
CA MET A 18 17.01 -20.29 0.99
C MET A 18 17.50 -18.89 1.38
N LEU A 19 18.07 -18.14 0.43
CA LEU A 19 18.44 -16.73 0.65
C LEU A 19 17.21 -15.82 0.79
N PHE A 20 16.08 -16.16 0.17
CA PHE A 20 14.83 -15.42 0.32
C PHE A 20 14.10 -15.71 1.64
N THR A 21 14.42 -16.81 2.33
CA THR A 21 13.79 -17.21 3.59
C THR A 21 14.61 -16.90 4.85
N ALA A 22 15.82 -16.35 4.71
CA ALA A 22 16.78 -16.23 5.83
C ALA A 22 16.58 -15.00 6.74
N ASP A 23 15.74 -14.02 6.38
CA ASP A 23 15.52 -12.82 7.19
C ASP A 23 14.07 -12.67 7.65
N ILE A 24 13.68 -13.47 8.66
CA ILE A 24 12.63 -13.03 9.58
C ILE A 24 13.18 -13.13 11.01
N PRO A 25 13.34 -12.00 11.72
CA PRO A 25 13.88 -12.00 13.05
C PRO A 25 12.93 -12.71 14.01
N VAL A 26 13.31 -13.91 14.46
CA VAL A 26 12.68 -14.62 15.57
C VAL A 26 13.02 -13.90 16.87
N HIS A 27 12.14 -12.99 17.28
CA HIS A 27 12.15 -12.44 18.62
C HIS A 27 11.37 -13.39 19.53
N ALA A 28 12.07 -14.36 20.11
CA ALA A 28 11.62 -15.05 21.32
C ALA A 28 11.94 -14.18 22.54
N GLN A 29 11.04 -13.27 22.91
CA GLN A 29 11.11 -12.56 24.18
C GLN A 29 9.88 -12.93 25.01
N ASN A 30 10.08 -13.88 25.93
CA ASN A 30 9.13 -14.15 27.00
C ASN A 30 8.87 -12.86 27.78
N ASN A 31 7.70 -12.27 27.60
CA ASN A 31 7.11 -11.30 28.51
C ASN A 31 5.60 -11.38 28.32
N LEU A 32 4.93 -11.96 29.31
CA LEU A 32 3.50 -12.00 29.73
C LEU A 32 2.42 -11.10 29.04
N GLN A 33 2.55 -10.74 27.77
CA GLN A 33 1.66 -9.87 26.99
C GLN A 33 0.68 -10.67 26.11
N GLY A 34 0.89 -11.99 25.98
CA GLY A 34 0.07 -12.87 25.14
C GLY A 34 -1.32 -13.22 25.71
N GLN A 35 -1.64 -12.81 26.94
CA GLN A 35 -2.99 -12.94 27.49
C GLN A 35 -3.81 -11.67 27.26
N GLU A 36 -3.19 -10.51 27.06
CA GLU A 36 -3.89 -9.24 26.80
C GLU A 36 -4.38 -9.15 25.34
N SER A 37 -3.57 -9.61 24.38
CA SER A 37 -3.88 -9.52 22.94
C SER A 37 -5.01 -10.44 22.47
N PHE A 38 -5.20 -11.58 23.13
CA PHE A 38 -6.36 -12.47 22.87
C PHE A 38 -7.65 -11.84 23.40
N LEU A 39 -7.58 -11.17 24.56
CA LEU A 39 -8.72 -10.49 25.17
C LEU A 39 -9.08 -9.21 24.39
N GLU A 40 -8.10 -8.54 23.79
CA GLU A 40 -8.28 -7.41 22.88
C GLU A 40 -8.90 -7.84 21.53
N SER A 41 -8.45 -8.95 20.96
CA SER A 41 -9.07 -9.50 19.74
C SER A 41 -10.44 -10.13 19.97
N LEU A 42 -10.75 -10.56 21.20
CA LEU A 42 -12.13 -10.84 21.62
C LEU A 42 -12.94 -9.55 21.84
N GLY A 43 -12.33 -8.50 22.41
CA GLY A 43 -12.94 -7.17 22.58
C GLY A 43 -13.36 -6.53 21.25
N SER A 44 -12.50 -6.53 20.23
CA SER A 44 -12.82 -6.00 18.89
C SER A 44 -13.81 -6.87 18.12
N ARG A 45 -13.83 -8.19 18.34
CA ARG A 45 -14.83 -9.09 17.71
C ARG A 45 -16.18 -9.06 18.43
N ALA A 46 -16.19 -8.76 19.73
CA ALA A 46 -17.38 -8.58 20.54
C ALA A 46 -17.95 -7.14 20.48
N GLY A 47 -17.29 -6.22 19.78
CA GLY A 47 -17.75 -4.84 19.61
C GLY A 47 -17.54 -3.94 20.83
N PHE A 48 -16.55 -4.23 21.69
CA PHE A 48 -16.18 -3.35 22.81
C PHE A 48 -15.35 -2.12 22.38
N ASP A 49 -14.76 -2.13 21.17
CA ASP A 49 -14.04 -0.99 20.59
C ASP A 49 -14.98 0.15 20.12
N THR A 50 -16.27 -0.16 19.91
CA THR A 50 -17.28 0.85 19.55
C THR A 50 -17.93 1.52 20.77
N LEU A 51 -17.57 1.11 22.00
CA LEU A 51 -18.14 1.69 23.23
C LEU A 51 -17.36 2.93 23.73
N SER A 52 -16.13 3.14 23.29
CA SER A 52 -15.40 4.41 23.52
C SER A 52 -15.66 5.38 22.36
N SER A 53 -16.94 5.71 22.20
CA SER A 53 -17.47 6.58 21.16
C SER A 53 -16.84 7.98 21.20
N ASN A 54 -15.85 8.19 20.33
CA ASN A 54 -15.72 9.48 19.66
C ASN A 54 -16.44 9.28 18.32
N ALA A 55 -17.65 9.81 18.18
CA ALA A 55 -18.47 9.70 16.96
C ALA A 55 -17.71 10.16 15.69
N ASP A 56 -16.71 11.03 15.86
CA ASP A 56 -15.83 11.49 14.79
C ASP A 56 -14.86 10.42 14.26
N THR A 57 -14.37 9.53 15.13
CA THR A 57 -13.43 8.46 14.74
C THR A 57 -14.13 7.36 13.95
N ASP A 58 -15.39 7.05 14.26
CA ASP A 58 -16.17 5.99 13.61
C ASP A 58 -16.51 6.38 12.14
N LEU A 59 -16.86 7.66 11.92
CA LEU A 59 -17.07 8.18 10.57
C LEU A 59 -15.76 8.20 9.76
N ALA A 60 -14.66 8.65 10.38
CA ALA A 60 -13.34 8.65 9.74
C ALA A 60 -12.86 7.23 9.40
N GLN A 61 -13.08 6.25 10.27
CA GLN A 61 -12.74 4.84 10.03
C GLN A 61 -13.60 4.22 8.91
N LYS A 62 -14.92 4.47 8.89
CA LYS A 62 -15.79 4.02 7.79
C LYS A 62 -15.37 4.62 6.45
N ILE A 63 -15.08 5.92 6.40
CA ILE A 63 -14.60 6.59 5.19
C ILE A 63 -13.24 6.03 4.77
N GLY A 64 -12.33 5.83 5.73
CA GLY A 64 -11.01 5.24 5.48
C GLY A 64 -11.11 3.84 4.87
N ALA A 65 -11.99 2.98 5.38
CA ALA A 65 -12.20 1.63 4.84
C ALA A 65 -12.73 1.66 3.39
N ILE A 66 -13.67 2.55 3.09
CA ILE A 66 -14.23 2.72 1.73
C ILE A 66 -13.15 3.25 0.78
N LEU A 67 -12.39 4.26 1.19
CA LEU A 67 -11.32 4.85 0.39
C LEU A 67 -10.21 3.84 0.10
N ASN A 68 -9.84 3.00 1.07
CA ASN A 68 -8.81 1.98 0.88
C ASN A 68 -9.24 0.92 -0.15
N GLY A 69 -10.52 0.51 -0.11
CA GLY A 69 -11.10 -0.35 -1.15
C GLY A 69 -11.17 0.33 -2.53
N PHE A 70 -11.57 1.59 -2.57
CA PHE A 70 -11.62 2.38 -3.81
C PHE A 70 -10.24 2.59 -4.44
N LEU A 71 -9.22 2.92 -3.64
CA LEU A 71 -7.84 3.10 -4.10
C LEU A 71 -7.25 1.80 -4.65
N GLY A 72 -7.55 0.66 -4.01
CA GLY A 72 -7.15 -0.65 -4.51
C GLY A 72 -7.75 -0.94 -5.89
N LEU A 73 -9.06 -0.71 -6.06
CA LEU A 73 -9.73 -0.87 -7.36
C LEU A 73 -9.18 0.11 -8.41
N LEU A 74 -8.95 1.37 -8.03
CA LEU A 74 -8.38 2.40 -8.91
C LEU A 74 -7.01 1.98 -9.44
N GLY A 75 -6.13 1.48 -8.56
CA GLY A 75 -4.78 1.03 -8.94
C GLY A 75 -4.80 -0.07 -10.00
N VAL A 76 -5.71 -1.04 -9.88
CA VAL A 76 -5.90 -2.10 -10.89
C VAL A 76 -6.36 -1.52 -12.22
N ILE A 77 -7.28 -0.55 -12.21
CA ILE A 77 -7.75 0.13 -13.43
C ILE A 77 -6.59 0.86 -14.13
N PHE A 78 -5.76 1.58 -13.38
CA PHE A 78 -4.57 2.26 -13.93
C PHE A 78 -3.59 1.26 -14.55
N LEU A 79 -3.36 0.11 -13.91
CA LEU A 79 -2.52 -0.95 -14.47
C LEU A 79 -3.05 -1.43 -15.83
N VAL A 80 -4.35 -1.64 -15.96
CA VAL A 80 -4.98 -2.04 -17.23
C VAL A 80 -4.78 -0.96 -18.30
N PHE A 81 -4.94 0.32 -17.95
CA PHE A 81 -4.70 1.42 -18.91
C PHE A 81 -3.24 1.53 -19.36
N ILE A 82 -2.28 1.32 -18.47
CA ILE A 82 -0.85 1.29 -18.81
C ILE A 82 -0.58 0.16 -19.82
N ILE A 83 -1.11 -1.05 -19.55
CA ILE A 83 -0.95 -2.20 -20.44
C ILE A 83 -1.60 -1.93 -21.80
N TYR A 84 -2.84 -1.42 -21.81
CA TYR A 84 -3.55 -1.11 -23.05
C TYR A 84 -2.83 -0.05 -23.88
N GLY A 85 -2.41 1.06 -23.25
CA GLY A 85 -1.63 2.12 -23.91
C GLY A 85 -0.27 1.62 -24.41
N GLY A 86 0.38 0.75 -23.64
CA GLY A 86 1.66 0.14 -24.00
C GLY A 86 1.56 -0.79 -25.22
N ILE A 87 0.55 -1.66 -25.25
CA ILE A 87 0.29 -2.54 -26.40
C ILE A 87 -0.07 -1.70 -27.63
N LEU A 88 -0.91 -0.67 -27.48
CA LEU A 88 -1.26 0.23 -28.58
C LEU A 88 -0.03 0.96 -29.13
N TRP A 89 0.90 1.34 -28.27
CA TRP A 89 2.16 1.97 -28.68
C TRP A 89 3.09 0.98 -29.40
N MET A 90 3.26 -0.23 -28.88
CA MET A 90 4.09 -1.28 -29.51
C MET A 90 3.54 -1.73 -30.86
N THR A 91 2.20 -1.81 -30.99
CA THR A 91 1.53 -2.25 -32.24
C THR A 91 1.38 -1.14 -33.26
N ALA A 92 1.68 0.11 -32.91
CA ALA A 92 1.54 1.26 -33.81
C ALA A 92 2.46 1.19 -35.04
N ALA A 93 3.55 0.40 -35.00
CA ALA A 93 4.44 0.11 -36.13
C ALA A 93 4.88 1.33 -36.96
N GLY A 94 4.97 2.52 -36.34
CA GLY A 94 5.36 3.77 -37.00
C GLY A 94 4.23 4.57 -37.67
N LYS A 95 2.96 4.15 -37.58
CA LYS A 95 1.83 5.00 -37.98
C LYS A 95 1.62 6.12 -36.96
N ASP A 96 1.86 7.37 -37.37
CA ASP A 96 1.73 8.55 -36.51
C ASP A 96 0.36 8.65 -35.79
N ASP A 97 -0.74 8.26 -36.43
CA ASP A 97 -2.07 8.29 -35.81
C ASP A 97 -2.18 7.32 -34.61
N GLN A 98 -1.62 6.12 -34.74
CA GLN A 98 -1.63 5.10 -33.67
C GLN A 98 -0.68 5.49 -32.54
N VAL A 99 0.51 6.02 -32.86
CA VAL A 99 1.48 6.51 -31.88
C VAL A 99 0.90 7.70 -31.12
N GLY A 100 0.24 8.63 -31.81
CA GLY A 100 -0.42 9.79 -31.21
C GLY A 100 -1.52 9.39 -30.23
N LYS A 101 -2.38 8.43 -30.63
CA LYS A 101 -3.42 7.88 -29.74
C LYS A 101 -2.82 7.20 -28.52
N ALA A 102 -1.81 6.34 -28.68
CA ALA A 102 -1.17 5.67 -27.56
C ALA A 102 -0.51 6.66 -26.58
N ARG A 103 0.21 7.67 -27.09
CA ARG A 103 0.79 8.74 -26.26
C ARG A 103 -0.28 9.52 -25.51
N LYS A 104 -1.42 9.81 -26.14
CA LYS A 104 -2.53 10.52 -25.49
C LYS A 104 -3.13 9.70 -24.35
N VAL A 105 -3.35 8.41 -24.56
CA VAL A 105 -3.83 7.48 -23.50
C VAL A 105 -2.84 7.43 -22.34
N LEU A 106 -1.54 7.27 -22.64
CA LEU A 106 -0.50 7.24 -21.61
C LEU A 106 -0.39 8.57 -20.86
N GLN A 107 -0.44 9.72 -21.53
CA GLN A 107 -0.45 11.03 -20.87
C GLN A 107 -1.63 11.19 -19.92
N MET A 108 -2.84 10.83 -20.35
CA MET A 108 -4.02 10.93 -19.48
C MET A 108 -3.94 9.98 -18.28
N ALA A 109 -3.42 8.75 -18.48
CA ALA A 109 -3.17 7.81 -17.40
C ALA A 109 -2.10 8.35 -16.41
N THR A 110 -1.01 8.93 -16.90
CA THR A 110 0.02 9.50 -16.02
C THR A 110 -0.51 10.69 -15.23
N ILE A 111 -1.27 11.59 -15.85
CA ILE A 111 -1.85 12.75 -15.15
C ILE A 111 -2.81 12.28 -14.05
N GLY A 112 -3.66 11.29 -14.32
CA GLY A 112 -4.53 10.71 -13.31
C GLY A 112 -3.77 10.12 -12.11
N LEU A 113 -2.68 9.39 -12.37
CA LEU A 113 -1.84 8.83 -11.32
C LEU A 113 -1.18 9.93 -10.47
N VAL A 114 -0.66 10.97 -11.11
CA VAL A 114 -0.04 12.12 -10.42
C VAL A 114 -1.05 12.81 -9.50
N ILE A 115 -2.30 12.98 -9.93
CA ILE A 115 -3.35 13.61 -9.09
C ILE A 115 -3.62 12.77 -7.83
N VAL A 116 -3.72 11.45 -7.95
CA VAL A 116 -3.98 10.56 -6.81
C VAL A 116 -2.85 10.63 -5.79
N ILE A 117 -1.60 10.55 -6.26
CA ILE A 117 -0.41 10.65 -5.40
C ILE A 117 -0.38 12.03 -4.72
N SER A 118 -0.59 13.10 -5.49
CA SER A 118 -0.58 14.48 -4.98
C SER A 118 -1.66 14.71 -3.93
N ALA A 119 -2.86 14.15 -4.12
CA ALA A 119 -3.95 14.24 -3.16
C ALA A 119 -3.60 13.56 -1.82
N TYR A 120 -2.97 12.38 -1.86
CA TYR A 120 -2.52 11.69 -0.65
C TYR A 120 -1.45 12.49 0.10
N THR A 121 -0.44 12.99 -0.62
CA THR A 121 0.64 13.81 -0.04
C THR A 121 0.10 15.11 0.54
N LEU A 122 -0.86 15.76 -0.13
CA LEU A 122 -1.46 17.00 0.36
C LEU A 122 -2.30 16.75 1.62
N SER A 123 -3.07 15.67 1.65
CA SER A 123 -3.89 15.31 2.81
C SER A 123 -3.03 15.08 4.05
N SER A 124 -1.94 14.32 3.93
CA SER A 124 -1.01 14.09 5.04
C SER A 124 -0.30 15.37 5.49
N PHE A 125 0.01 16.28 4.57
CA PHE A 125 0.55 17.59 4.90
C PHE A 125 -0.42 18.43 5.74
N ILE A 126 -1.70 18.48 5.37
CA ILE A 126 -2.72 19.22 6.14
C ILE A 126 -2.88 18.64 7.56
N PHE A 127 -2.96 17.32 7.70
CA PHE A 127 -3.04 16.68 9.02
C PHE A 127 -1.78 16.90 9.85
N SER A 128 -0.61 16.89 9.22
CA SER A 128 0.66 17.18 9.91
C SER A 128 0.72 18.63 10.42
N VAL A 129 0.36 19.60 9.58
CA VAL A 129 0.34 21.02 9.98
C VAL A 129 -0.70 21.26 11.07
N LEU A 130 -1.90 20.69 10.92
CA LEU A 130 -2.96 20.83 11.93
C LEU A 130 -2.59 20.13 13.25
N GLY A 131 -2.00 18.93 13.19
CA GLY A 131 -1.52 18.19 14.37
C GLY A 131 -0.43 18.95 15.13
N ASN A 132 0.51 19.57 14.42
CA ASN A 132 1.53 20.42 15.04
C ASN A 132 0.94 21.74 15.57
N ALA A 133 -0.03 22.34 14.87
CA ALA A 133 -0.68 23.58 15.29
C ALA A 133 -1.63 23.39 16.48
N VAL A 134 -2.28 22.23 16.60
CA VAL A 134 -3.17 21.89 17.72
C VAL A 134 -2.44 21.28 18.91
N GLY A 135 -1.32 20.58 18.68
CA GLY A 135 -0.47 19.97 19.71
C GLY A 135 0.60 20.89 20.30
N GLY A 136 0.83 22.07 19.72
CA GLY A 136 1.85 23.04 20.15
C GLY A 136 1.48 23.88 21.38
N ALA A 137 0.29 23.72 21.96
CA ALA A 137 -0.18 24.49 23.13
C ALA A 137 -0.06 23.75 24.48
N GLY A 138 0.79 22.71 24.57
CA GLY A 138 0.81 21.80 25.73
C GLY A 138 2.18 21.51 26.36
N ILE A 139 3.24 22.28 26.08
CA ILE A 139 4.57 22.01 26.65
C ILE A 139 5.24 23.26 27.20
N GLU A 140 4.54 24.01 28.07
CA GLU A 140 5.20 24.93 28.99
C GLU A 140 4.57 24.80 30.39
N THR A 141 5.47 24.62 31.37
CA THR A 141 5.29 24.61 32.82
C THR A 141 4.89 23.27 33.47
N GLN A 142 5.89 22.58 34.02
CA GLN A 142 6.10 22.65 35.47
C GLN A 142 7.58 22.45 35.83
N PRO A 143 8.04 23.10 36.90
CA PRO A 143 9.46 23.34 37.22
C PRO A 143 10.24 22.07 37.59
#